data_AF-A0A925DUJ6-F1
#
_entry.id   AF-A0A925DUJ6-F1
#
_cell.length_a   1.000
_cell.length_b   1.000
_cell.length_c   1.000
_cell.angle_alpha   90.00
_cell.angle_beta   90.00
_cell.angle_gamma   90.00
#
_symmetry.space_group_name_H-M   'P 1'
#
loop_
_entity.id
_entity.type
_entity.pdbx_description
1 polymer ?
#
loop_
_entity_poly.entity_id
_entity_poly.type
_entity_poly.pdbx_seq_one_letter_code
_entity_poly.pdbx_strand_id
1 'polypeptide(L)'
;MTGYTKRFAAPLFFVLMFIFIAGGILENQLLQVITKPMLIPVLMFLLFVGTAACKGRTQVLIALFFSFAEDTILLFEFKNPALFIPGLVCFLITHILYIAYFLSLPPKRPSLLRTAPYLAVAVLAYGFLLLYILFPHLGGLKVPVVIYAV
;
A
#
# COMPACT_ATOMS: atom_id res chain seq x y z
N MET A 1 20.95 14.22 -17.08
CA MET A 1 19.57 14.15 -17.58
C MET A 1 18.52 13.74 -16.53
N THR A 2 18.90 13.38 -15.29
CA THR A 2 17.99 12.88 -14.23
C THR A 2 17.31 13.96 -13.38
N GLY A 3 17.71 15.23 -13.48
CA GLY A 3 17.12 16.32 -12.67
C GLY A 3 15.78 16.83 -13.20
N TYR A 4 15.64 16.95 -14.53
CA TYR A 4 14.42 17.47 -15.17
C TYR A 4 13.23 16.52 -15.02
N THR A 5 13.43 15.22 -15.21
CA THR A 5 12.38 14.20 -15.10
C THR A 5 11.80 14.09 -13.68
N LYS A 6 12.63 14.26 -12.63
CA LYS A 6 12.13 14.31 -11.24
C LYS A 6 11.22 15.51 -10.98
N ARG A 7 11.56 16.67 -11.57
CA ARG A 7 10.81 17.93 -11.38
C ARG A 7 9.41 17.89 -11.99
N PHE A 8 9.20 17.10 -13.04
CA PHE A 8 7.88 16.93 -13.67
C PHE A 8 7.08 15.74 -13.14
N ALA A 9 7.73 14.63 -12.78
CA ALA A 9 7.02 13.44 -12.30
C ALA A 9 6.43 13.61 -10.89
N ALA A 10 7.05 14.39 -10.01
CA ALA A 10 6.55 14.66 -8.66
C ALA A 10 5.23 15.47 -8.67
N PRO A 11 5.12 16.61 -9.37
CA PRO A 11 3.85 17.32 -9.47
C PRO A 11 2.79 16.49 -10.19
N LEU A 12 3.16 15.67 -11.19
CA LEU A 12 2.23 14.75 -11.83
C LEU A 12 1.60 13.76 -10.83
N PHE A 13 2.40 13.18 -9.93
CA PHE A 13 1.88 12.30 -8.87
C PHE A 13 0.87 13.03 -7.98
N PHE A 14 1.19 14.24 -7.51
CA PHE A 14 0.26 15.02 -6.69
C PHE A 14 -1.02 15.40 -7.44
N VAL A 15 -0.92 15.78 -8.71
CA VAL A 15 -2.09 16.07 -9.56
C VAL A 15 -2.97 14.83 -9.68
N LEU A 16 -2.39 13.66 -9.99
CA LEU A 16 -3.15 12.40 -10.06
C LEU A 16 -3.81 12.04 -8.72
N MET A 17 -3.11 12.25 -7.61
CA MET A 17 -3.65 12.05 -6.26
C MET A 17 -4.87 12.96 -6.01
N PHE A 18 -4.79 14.25 -6.35
CA PHE A 18 -5.92 15.17 -6.19
C PHE A 18 -7.10 14.79 -7.09
N ILE A 19 -6.85 14.37 -8.33
CA ILE A 19 -7.90 13.89 -9.25
C ILE A 19 -8.56 12.63 -8.69
N PHE A 20 -7.80 11.69 -8.15
CA PHE A 20 -8.33 10.48 -7.51
C PHE A 20 -9.25 10.84 -6.33
N ILE A 21 -8.81 11.73 -5.44
CA ILE A 21 -9.61 12.20 -4.30
C ILE A 21 -10.88 12.93 -4.78
N ALA A 22 -10.77 13.80 -5.78
CA ALA A 22 -11.92 14.49 -6.36
C ALA A 22 -12.92 13.50 -6.99
N GLY A 23 -12.44 12.44 -7.65
CA GLY A 23 -13.28 11.34 -8.15
C GLY A 23 -13.96 10.56 -7.03
N GLY A 24 -13.33 10.45 -5.87
CA GLY A 24 -13.93 9.99 -4.61
C GLY A 24 -15.14 10.81 -4.20
N ILE A 25 -14.94 12.12 -4.09
CA ILE A 25 -15.95 13.07 -3.61
C ILE A 25 -17.11 13.22 -4.60
N LEU A 26 -16.82 13.17 -5.91
CA LEU A 26 -17.82 13.27 -6.97
C LEU A 26 -18.51 11.92 -7.27
N GLU A 27 -18.20 10.86 -6.51
CA GLU A 27 -18.69 9.50 -6.70
C GLU A 27 -18.49 8.95 -8.13
N ASN A 28 -17.49 9.49 -8.85
CA ASN A 28 -17.23 9.12 -10.23
C ASN A 28 -16.32 7.88 -10.29
N GLN A 29 -16.95 6.71 -10.43
CA GLN A 29 -16.27 5.42 -10.48
C GLN A 29 -15.27 5.30 -11.63
N LEU A 30 -15.57 5.87 -12.80
CA LEU A 30 -14.67 5.81 -13.95
C LEU A 30 -13.36 6.54 -13.68
N LEU A 31 -13.44 7.72 -13.05
CA LEU A 31 -12.28 8.52 -12.71
C LEU A 31 -11.38 7.78 -11.70
N GLN A 32 -11.98 7.13 -10.70
CA GLN A 32 -11.23 6.33 -9.71
C GLN A 32 -10.59 5.09 -10.33
N VAL A 33 -11.32 4.35 -11.17
CA VAL A 33 -10.83 3.14 -11.84
C VAL A 33 -9.62 3.43 -12.73
N ILE A 34 -9.56 4.60 -13.35
CA ILE A 34 -8.44 5.00 -14.20
C ILE A 34 -7.28 5.57 -13.36
N THR A 35 -7.57 6.45 -12.41
CA THR A 35 -6.51 7.15 -11.66
C THR A 35 -5.83 6.27 -10.62
N LYS A 36 -6.56 5.36 -9.98
CA LYS A 36 -6.02 4.49 -8.92
C LYS A 36 -4.86 3.62 -9.41
N PRO A 37 -4.96 2.88 -10.53
CA PRO A 37 -3.84 2.10 -11.06
C PRO A 37 -2.68 2.98 -11.56
N MET A 38 -2.88 4.26 -11.89
CA MET A 38 -1.81 5.12 -12.40
C MET A 38 -0.89 5.68 -11.29
N LEU A 39 -1.37 5.76 -10.05
CA LEU A 39 -0.62 6.31 -8.92
C LEU A 39 0.67 5.52 -8.62
N ILE A 40 0.57 4.19 -8.49
CA ILE A 40 1.71 3.34 -8.12
C ILE A 40 2.78 3.24 -9.23
N PRO A 41 2.46 3.11 -10.53
CA PRO A 41 3.44 3.18 -11.62
C PRO A 41 4.19 4.50 -11.69
N VAL A 42 3.51 5.63 -11.47
CA VAL A 42 4.18 6.94 -11.39
C VAL A 42 5.11 7.00 -10.19
N LEU A 43 4.72 6.42 -9.04
CA LEU A 43 5.57 6.32 -7.86
C LEU A 43 6.79 5.41 -8.08
N MET A 44 6.61 4.26 -8.75
CA MET A 44 7.69 3.37 -9.16
C MET A 44 8.68 4.07 -10.09
N PHE A 45 8.18 4.82 -11.08
CA PHE A 45 9.01 5.61 -11.99
C PHE A 45 9.80 6.69 -11.24
N LEU A 46 9.14 7.41 -10.33
CA LEU A 46 9.77 8.41 -9.46
C LEU A 46 10.88 7.81 -8.62
N LEU A 47 10.66 6.64 -8.02
CA LEU A 47 11.67 5.94 -7.24
C LEU A 47 12.85 5.52 -8.13
N PHE A 48 12.56 4.96 -9.31
CA PHE A 48 13.57 4.45 -10.24
C PHE A 48 14.52 5.55 -10.72
N VAL A 49 13.99 6.71 -11.12
CA VAL A 49 14.77 7.90 -11.53
C VAL A 49 15.37 8.62 -10.32
N GLY A 50 14.65 8.60 -9.21
CA GLY A 50 14.92 9.29 -7.93
C GLY A 50 16.15 8.80 -7.20
N THR A 51 16.36 7.49 -7.16
CA THR A 51 17.17 6.82 -6.12
C THR A 51 18.21 5.85 -6.69
N ALA A 52 18.77 6.16 -7.86
CA ALA A 52 19.69 5.27 -8.57
C ALA A 52 20.87 4.71 -7.73
N ALA A 53 21.29 5.40 -6.66
CA ALA A 53 22.39 4.98 -5.78
C ALA A 53 21.95 4.41 -4.41
N CYS A 54 20.65 4.26 -4.14
CA CYS A 54 20.17 3.81 -2.82
C CYS A 54 20.18 2.27 -2.70
N LYS A 55 20.79 1.76 -1.63
CA LYS A 55 20.72 0.33 -1.27
C LYS A 55 19.26 -0.06 -0.99
N GLY A 56 18.85 -1.20 -1.54
CA GLY A 56 17.50 -1.78 -1.38
C GLY A 56 16.40 -1.18 -2.28
N ARG A 57 16.75 -0.34 -3.27
CA ARG A 57 15.82 0.15 -4.31
C ARG A 57 15.01 -0.97 -4.96
N THR A 58 15.66 -2.07 -5.35
CA THR A 58 15.00 -3.19 -6.04
C THR A 58 13.93 -3.85 -5.18
N GLN A 59 14.18 -4.02 -3.88
CA GLN A 59 13.22 -4.59 -2.96
C GLN A 59 11.96 -3.71 -2.82
N VAL A 60 12.15 -2.39 -2.71
CA VAL A 60 11.03 -1.42 -2.68
C VAL A 60 10.27 -1.40 -4.01
N LEU A 61 10.95 -1.51 -5.15
CA LEU A 61 10.27 -1.62 -6.45
C LEU A 61 9.44 -2.89 -6.58
N ILE A 62 9.95 -4.03 -6.09
CA ILE A 62 9.19 -5.29 -6.07
C ILE A 62 7.97 -5.15 -5.15
N ALA A 63 8.13 -4.54 -3.97
CA ALA A 63 7.02 -4.26 -3.06
C ALA A 63 5.96 -3.37 -3.72
N LEU A 64 6.38 -2.30 -4.40
CA LEU A 64 5.47 -1.42 -5.14
C LEU A 64 4.77 -2.13 -6.31
N PHE A 65 5.44 -3.09 -6.96
CA PHE A 65 4.80 -3.90 -7.98
C PHE A 65 3.68 -4.78 -7.40
N PHE A 66 3.90 -5.42 -6.25
CA PHE A 66 2.84 -6.16 -5.57
C PHE A 66 1.71 -5.27 -5.05
N SER A 67 2.03 -4.04 -4.60
CA SER A 67 1.05 -3.03 -4.23
C SER A 67 0.18 -2.60 -5.42
N PHE A 68 0.78 -2.43 -6.61
CA PHE A 68 0.04 -2.18 -7.84
C PHE A 68 -0.84 -3.37 -8.24
N ALA A 69 -0.32 -4.59 -8.10
CA ALA A 69 -1.09 -5.81 -8.40
C ALA A 69 -2.32 -5.92 -7.50
N GLU A 70 -2.19 -5.69 -6.19
CA GLU A 70 -3.30 -5.63 -5.26
C GLU A 70 -4.35 -4.57 -5.67
N ASP A 71 -3.92 -3.33 -5.93
CA ASP A 71 -4.84 -2.24 -6.30
C ASP A 71 -5.66 -2.56 -7.55
N THR A 72 -5.04 -3.25 -8.51
CA THR A 72 -5.70 -3.67 -9.76
C THR A 72 -6.59 -4.89 -9.56
N ILE A 73 -6.16 -5.89 -8.79
CA ILE A 73 -6.94 -7.10 -8.50
C ILE A 73 -8.20 -6.76 -7.71
N LEU A 74 -8.07 -5.98 -6.63
CA LEU A 74 -9.19 -5.60 -5.76
C LEU A 74 -10.19 -4.70 -6.48
N LEU A 75 -9.78 -3.95 -7.50
CA LEU A 75 -10.70 -3.15 -8.31
C LEU A 75 -11.76 -4.00 -9.03
N PHE A 76 -11.41 -5.25 -9.36
CA PHE A 76 -12.30 -6.18 -10.04
C PHE A 76 -13.04 -7.14 -9.10
N GLU A 77 -12.88 -6.99 -7.78
CA GLU A 77 -13.57 -7.84 -6.80
C GLU A 77 -15.10 -7.76 -6.94
N PHE A 78 -15.63 -6.59 -7.29
CA PHE A 78 -17.07 -6.37 -7.54
C PHE A 78 -17.61 -7.26 -8.66
N LYS A 79 -16.76 -7.65 -9.63
CA LYS A 79 -17.13 -8.55 -10.72
C LYS A 79 -16.89 -10.01 -10.37
N ASN A 80 -15.85 -10.29 -9.59
CA ASN A 80 -15.51 -11.64 -9.16
C ASN A 80 -14.99 -11.64 -7.71
N PRO A 81 -15.82 -12.01 -6.73
CA PRO A 81 -15.43 -12.07 -5.32
C PRO A 81 -14.23 -12.98 -5.04
N ALA A 82 -13.93 -13.95 -5.93
CA ALA A 82 -12.76 -14.80 -5.79
C ALA A 82 -11.43 -14.02 -5.90
N LEU A 83 -11.43 -12.81 -6.46
CA LEU A 83 -10.26 -11.94 -6.58
C LEU A 83 -9.86 -11.26 -5.26
N PHE A 84 -10.74 -11.25 -4.25
CA PHE A 84 -10.42 -10.69 -2.94
C PHE A 84 -9.22 -11.40 -2.29
N ILE A 85 -9.18 -12.74 -2.33
CA ILE A 85 -8.11 -13.53 -1.71
C ILE A 85 -6.75 -13.30 -2.39
N PRO A 86 -6.62 -13.41 -3.74
CA PRO A 86 -5.38 -13.03 -4.43
C PRO A 86 -4.93 -11.60 -4.14
N GLY A 87 -5.87 -10.63 -4.09
CA GLY A 87 -5.56 -9.24 -3.73
C GLY A 87 -4.96 -9.14 -2.32
N LEU A 88 -5.57 -9.82 -1.35
CA LEU A 88 -5.11 -9.88 0.03
C LEU A 88 -3.74 -10.58 0.17
N VAL A 89 -3.45 -11.59 -0.66
CA VAL A 89 -2.12 -12.21 -0.74
C VAL A 89 -1.08 -11.21 -1.28
N CYS A 90 -1.40 -10.46 -2.33
CA CYS A 90 -0.52 -9.40 -2.85
C CYS A 90 -0.26 -8.30 -1.80
N PHE A 91 -1.29 -7.91 -1.04
CA PHE A 91 -1.17 -6.98 0.08
C PHE A 91 -0.22 -7.47 1.17
N LEU A 92 -0.32 -8.76 1.53
CA LEU A 92 0.58 -9.39 2.51
C LEU A 92 2.03 -9.44 2.03
N ILE A 93 2.25 -9.83 0.77
CA ILE A 93 3.60 -9.87 0.18
C ILE A 93 4.22 -8.47 0.19
N THR A 94 3.45 -7.43 -0.16
CA THR A 94 3.88 -6.03 -0.09
C THR A 94 4.33 -5.65 1.32
N HIS A 95 3.54 -6.00 2.34
CA HIS A 95 3.87 -5.75 3.74
C HIS A 95 5.16 -6.44 4.18
N ILE A 96 5.31 -7.74 3.88
CA ILE A 96 6.51 -8.51 4.23
C ILE A 96 7.75 -7.88 3.60
N LEU A 97 7.68 -7.50 2.31
CA LEU A 97 8.80 -6.87 1.61
C LEU A 97 9.16 -5.50 2.21
N TYR A 98 8.17 -4.69 2.59
CA TYR A 98 8.42 -3.42 3.27
C TYR A 98 8.99 -3.60 4.67
N ILE A 99 8.45 -4.52 5.48
CA ILE A 99 8.98 -4.82 6.81
C ILE A 99 10.44 -5.28 6.69
N ALA A 100 10.73 -6.22 5.80
CA ALA A 100 12.08 -6.69 5.55
C ALA A 100 13.01 -5.54 5.11
N TYR A 101 12.51 -4.60 4.31
CA TYR A 101 13.29 -3.45 3.87
C TYR A 101 13.60 -2.50 5.04
N PHE A 102 12.58 -2.14 5.83
CA PHE A 102 12.76 -1.25 6.97
C PHE A 102 13.64 -1.87 8.08
N LEU A 103 13.56 -3.18 8.29
CA LEU A 103 14.43 -3.90 9.22
C LEU A 103 15.89 -3.98 8.73
N SER A 104 16.12 -3.97 7.42
CA SER A 104 17.48 -3.93 6.85
C SER A 104 18.18 -2.57 7.00
N LEU A 105 17.42 -1.51 7.29
CA LEU A 105 17.97 -0.18 7.48
C LEU A 105 18.58 -0.06 8.89
N PRO A 106 19.78 0.53 9.02
CA PRO A 106 20.41 0.72 10.32
C PRO A 106 19.52 1.61 11.20
N PRO A 107 19.27 1.23 12.47
CA PRO A 107 18.44 2.01 13.37
C PRO A 107 19.11 3.36 13.64
N LYS A 108 18.52 4.44 13.12
CA LYS A 108 19.00 5.81 13.35
C LYS A 108 18.51 6.41 14.68
N ARG A 109 17.48 5.82 15.28
CA ARG A 109 16.83 6.26 16.53
C ARG A 109 16.46 5.04 17.38
N PRO A 110 16.34 5.20 18.71
CA PRO A 110 15.80 4.13 19.54
C PRO A 110 14.40 3.74 19.03
N SER A 111 14.10 2.44 19.06
CA SER A 111 12.80 1.93 18.63
C SER A 111 11.67 2.66 19.38
N LEU A 112 10.64 3.08 18.63
CA LEU A 112 9.42 3.68 19.19
C LEU A 112 8.78 2.78 20.25
N LEU A 113 8.90 1.45 20.10
CA LEU A 113 8.42 0.48 21.09
C LEU A 113 9.15 0.58 22.43
N ARG A 114 10.42 1.00 22.44
CA ARG A 114 11.22 1.17 23.66
C ARG A 114 10.95 2.50 24.36
N THR A 115 10.59 3.53 23.60
CA THR A 115 10.35 4.88 24.13
C THR A 115 8.88 5.13 24.45
N ALA A 116 7.96 4.43 23.79
CA ALA A 116 6.52 4.58 23.92
C ALA A 116 5.81 3.21 23.75
N PRO A 117 5.92 2.29 24.74
CA PRO A 117 5.32 0.96 24.65
C PRO A 117 3.79 1.00 24.52
N TYR A 118 3.14 2.08 24.97
CA TYR A 118 1.70 2.29 24.79
C TYR A 118 1.28 2.35 23.31
N LEU A 119 2.18 2.71 22.38
CA LEU A 119 1.90 2.66 20.94
C LEU A 119 1.73 1.22 20.45
N ALA A 120 2.47 0.26 21.02
CA ALA A 120 2.28 -1.15 20.70
C ALA A 120 0.86 -1.61 21.08
N VAL A 121 0.42 -1.21 22.27
CA VAL A 121 -0.94 -1.48 22.76
C VAL A 121 -1.98 -0.80 21.86
N ALA A 122 -1.75 0.44 21.43
CA ALA A 122 -2.64 1.14 20.52
C ALA A 122 -2.76 0.44 19.15
N VAL A 123 -1.65 -0.05 18.57
CA VAL A 123 -1.66 -0.81 17.32
C VAL A 123 -2.42 -2.12 17.47
N LEU A 124 -2.19 -2.86 18.55
CA LEU A 124 -2.92 -4.11 18.84
C LEU A 124 -4.41 -3.85 19.06
N ALA A 125 -4.77 -2.82 19.82
CA ALA A 125 -6.15 -2.42 20.06
C ALA A 125 -6.85 -2.02 18.75
N TYR A 126 -6.15 -1.30 17.86
CA TYR A 126 -6.66 -0.98 16.53
C TYR A 126 -6.91 -2.23 15.69
N GLY A 127 -5.96 -3.17 15.65
CA GLY A 127 -6.12 -4.44 14.94
C GLY A 127 -7.32 -5.26 15.46
N PHE A 128 -7.46 -5.36 16.79
CA PHE A 128 -8.61 -6.02 17.42
C PHE A 128 -9.94 -5.34 17.10
N LEU A 129 -9.99 -4.01 17.18
CA LEU A 129 -11.19 -3.24 16.88
C LEU A 129 -11.60 -3.42 15.41
N LEU A 130 -10.63 -3.36 14.50
CA LEU A 130 -10.86 -3.56 13.06
C LEU A 130 -11.41 -4.97 12.79
N LEU A 131 -10.80 -6.00 13.38
CA LEU A 131 -11.32 -7.37 13.26
C LEU A 131 -12.72 -7.50 13.86
N TYR A 132 -12.98 -6.92 15.02
CA TYR A 132 -14.30 -6.97 15.66
C TYR A 132 -15.42 -6.39 14.78
N ILE A 133 -15.15 -5.24 14.13
CA ILE A 133 -16.09 -4.59 13.22
C ILE A 133 -16.29 -5.42 11.93
N LEU A 134 -15.21 -6.02 11.42
CA LEU A 134 -15.24 -6.73 10.14
C LEU A 134 -15.81 -8.15 10.28
N PHE A 135 -15.59 -8.82 11.41
CA PHE A 135 -16.02 -10.20 11.68
C PHE A 135 -17.47 -10.54 11.33
N PRO A 136 -18.49 -9.73 11.69
CA PRO A 136 -19.88 -10.03 11.34
C PRO A 136 -20.17 -9.92 9.83
N HIS A 137 -19.37 -9.15 9.08
CA HIS A 137 -19.58 -8.88 7.66
C HIS A 137 -18.81 -9.84 6.72
N LEU A 138 -17.85 -10.61 7.25
CA LEU A 138 -16.93 -11.41 6.45
C LEU A 138 -17.49 -12.72 5.87
N GLY A 139 -18.62 -13.23 6.38
CA GLY A 139 -19.19 -14.49 5.91
C GLY A 139 -18.18 -15.65 5.91
N GLY A 140 -17.87 -16.21 4.73
CA GLY A 140 -16.88 -17.28 4.54
C GLY A 140 -15.41 -16.83 4.53
N LEU A 141 -15.13 -15.52 4.49
CA LEU A 141 -13.78 -14.95 4.44
C LEU A 141 -13.16 -14.70 5.82
N LYS A 142 -13.81 -15.15 6.89
CA LYS A 142 -13.34 -14.96 8.27
C LYS A 142 -11.94 -15.53 8.50
N VAL A 143 -11.69 -16.75 8.04
CA VAL A 143 -10.41 -17.43 8.26
C VAL A 143 -9.26 -16.72 7.53
N PRO A 144 -9.35 -16.43 6.22
CA PRO A 144 -8.29 -15.69 5.51
C PRO A 144 -7.96 -14.32 6.13
N VAL A 145 -8.98 -13.57 6.55
CA VAL A 145 -8.79 -12.21 7.07
C VAL A 145 -8.18 -12.21 8.47
N VAL A 146 -8.55 -13.17 9.33
CA VAL A 146 -7.93 -13.33 10.64
C VAL A 146 -6.46 -13.72 10.52
N ILE A 147 -6.14 -14.65 9.62
CA ILE A 147 -4.74 -15.05 9.36
C ILE A 147 -3.90 -13.86 8.90
N TYR A 148 -4.48 -12.98 8.07
CA TYR A 148 -3.79 -11.79 7.58
C TYR A 148 -3.57 -10.72 8.67
N ALA A 149 -4.50 -10.56 9.60
CA ALA A 149 -4.46 -9.50 10.60
C ALA A 149 -3.49 -9.74 11.76
N VAL A 150 -2.93 -10.95 11.87
CA VAL A 150 -1.97 -11.38 12.90
C VAL A 150 -0.55 -11.31 12.35
#